data_AF-A0A326U5M3-F1
#
_entry.id   AF-A0A326U5M3-F1
#
_cell.length_a   1.000
_cell.length_b   1.000
_cell.length_c   1.000
_cell.angle_alpha   90.00
_cell.angle_beta   90.00
_cell.angle_gamma   90.00
#
_symmetry.space_group_name_H-M   'P 1'
#
loop_
_entity.id
_entity.type
_entity.pdbx_description
1 polymer ?
#
loop_
_entity_poly.entity_id
_entity_poly.type
_entity_poly.pdbx_seq_one_letter_code
_entity_poly.pdbx_strand_id
1 'polypeptide(L)'
;MPDQEKPNPFCVLRLPTGSTLAEIVARGEDLHQIAENKEQAMLIHWATEQLKSNPETRLEYELLELPDTRYENEEWENFARKQRRKPITLAALAKESQPTPTQQVNMPVLLQSLLKLAQKVEKADIESVLDHAPCVPECTTPAMEEWNVISELIS
;
A
#
# COMPACT_ATOMS: atom_id res chain seq x y z
N MET A 1 -18.85 23.53 -2.47
CA MET A 1 -17.61 23.92 -1.76
C MET A 1 -16.71 22.72 -1.87
N PRO A 2 -15.52 22.78 -2.48
CA PRO A 2 -14.64 21.62 -2.48
C PRO A 2 -14.30 21.36 -1.01
N ASP A 3 -14.60 20.16 -0.54
CA ASP A 3 -14.17 19.69 0.77
C ASP A 3 -12.67 19.98 0.87
N GLN A 4 -12.27 20.82 1.83
CA GLN A 4 -10.86 20.93 2.16
C GLN A 4 -10.45 19.51 2.58
N GLU A 5 -9.71 18.81 1.72
CA GLU A 5 -9.26 17.44 1.91
C GLU A 5 -8.59 17.36 3.28
N LYS A 6 -9.31 16.82 4.27
CA LYS A 6 -8.73 16.61 5.58
C LYS A 6 -7.59 15.61 5.41
N PRO A 7 -6.43 15.85 6.04
CA PRO A 7 -5.26 15.01 5.85
C PRO A 7 -5.56 13.58 6.33
N ASN A 8 -4.89 12.60 5.72
CA ASN A 8 -5.00 11.20 6.15
C ASN A 8 -4.75 11.11 7.68
N PRO A 9 -5.69 10.54 8.45
CA PRO A 9 -5.58 10.48 9.91
C PRO A 9 -4.38 9.64 10.40
N PHE A 10 -3.94 8.63 9.65
CA PHE A 10 -2.71 7.89 9.95
C PHE A 10 -1.46 8.77 9.81
N CYS A 11 -1.42 9.67 8.82
CA CYS A 11 -0.37 10.67 8.70
C CYS A 11 -0.36 11.64 9.89
N VAL A 12 -1.54 12.07 10.34
CA VAL A 12 -1.68 12.99 11.49
C VAL A 12 -1.15 12.35 12.77
N LEU A 13 -1.50 11.09 13.01
CA LEU A 13 -1.03 10.34 14.19
C LEU A 13 0.39 9.76 14.03
N ARG A 14 0.94 9.86 12.82
CA ARG A 14 2.26 9.32 12.45
C ARG A 14 2.37 7.82 12.71
N LEU A 15 1.30 7.09 12.38
CA LEU A 15 1.16 5.66 12.59
C LEU A 15 1.00 4.93 11.25
N PRO A 16 1.54 3.71 11.11
CA PRO A 16 1.24 2.88 9.95
C PRO A 16 -0.24 2.46 9.95
N THR A 17 -0.78 2.17 8.77
CA THR A 17 -2.19 1.76 8.59
C THR A 17 -2.55 0.48 9.34
N GLY A 18 -1.59 -0.42 9.56
CA GLY A 18 -1.76 -1.65 10.35
C GLY A 18 -1.81 -1.47 11.88
N SER A 19 -1.78 -0.24 12.40
CA SER A 19 -1.73 0.01 13.85
C SER A 19 -3.01 -0.43 14.57
N THR A 20 -2.85 -1.02 15.74
CA THR A 20 -3.98 -1.44 16.58
C THR A 20 -4.73 -0.25 17.17
N LEU A 21 -5.98 -0.46 17.61
CA LEU A 21 -6.76 0.59 18.25
C LEU A 21 -6.10 1.11 19.54
N ALA A 22 -5.42 0.23 20.29
CA ALA A 22 -4.67 0.62 21.49
C ALA A 22 -3.50 1.56 21.16
N GLU A 23 -2.74 1.25 20.10
CA GLU A 23 -1.64 2.10 19.62
C GLU A 23 -2.15 3.46 19.12
N ILE A 24 -3.28 3.48 18.42
CA ILE A 24 -3.93 4.71 17.94
C ILE A 24 -4.32 5.62 19.10
N VAL A 25 -4.95 5.07 20.15
CA VAL A 25 -5.35 5.85 21.33
C VAL A 25 -4.13 6.35 22.09
N ALA A 26 -3.17 5.48 22.39
CA ALA A 26 -1.96 5.86 23.12
C ALA A 26 -1.19 6.96 22.38
N ARG A 27 -1.02 6.81 21.06
CA ARG A 27 -0.33 7.81 20.24
C ARG A 27 -1.10 9.12 20.13
N GLY A 28 -2.43 9.06 20.04
CA GLY A 28 -3.29 10.25 20.07
C GLY A 28 -3.12 11.03 21.37
N GLU A 29 -3.07 10.35 22.52
CA GLU A 29 -2.81 10.96 23.82
C GLU A 29 -1.41 11.58 23.90
N ASP A 30 -0.37 10.85 23.47
CA ASP A 30 1.02 11.33 23.45
C ASP A 30 1.15 12.61 22.62
N LEU A 31 0.61 12.61 21.38
CA LEU A 31 0.66 13.76 20.48
C LEU A 31 -0.16 14.94 20.99
N HIS A 32 -1.32 14.67 21.60
CA HIS A 32 -2.17 15.72 22.16
C HIS A 32 -1.49 16.44 23.34
N GLN A 33 -0.72 15.72 24.17
CA GLN A 33 0.02 16.32 25.28
C GLN A 33 1.14 17.27 24.82
N ILE A 34 1.75 17.00 23.66
CA ILE A 34 2.85 17.81 23.10
C ILE A 34 2.39 18.79 22.01
N ALA A 35 1.07 18.95 21.79
CA ALA A 35 0.54 19.84 20.76
C ALA A 35 0.93 21.30 21.02
N GLU A 36 1.44 21.98 20.00
CA GLU A 36 1.94 23.36 20.12
C GLU A 36 0.82 24.38 20.21
N ASN A 37 -0.34 24.06 19.63
CA ASN A 37 -1.51 24.94 19.61
C ASN A 37 -2.83 24.17 19.59
N LYS A 38 -3.93 24.92 19.77
CA LYS A 38 -5.28 24.37 19.85
C LYS A 38 -5.74 23.73 18.53
N GLU A 39 -5.33 24.26 17.39
CA GLU A 39 -5.69 23.72 16.08
C GLU A 39 -5.06 22.33 15.87
N GLN A 40 -3.80 22.18 16.25
CA GLN A 40 -3.08 20.91 16.22
C GLN A 40 -3.70 19.89 17.19
N ALA A 41 -4.04 20.30 18.41
CA ALA A 41 -4.73 19.45 19.37
C ALA A 41 -6.09 18.97 18.84
N MET A 42 -6.85 19.86 18.19
CA MET A 42 -8.12 19.51 17.54
C MET A 42 -7.93 18.57 16.36
N LEU A 43 -6.87 18.74 15.57
CA LEU A 43 -6.56 17.87 14.44
C LEU A 43 -6.18 16.45 14.91
N ILE A 44 -5.37 16.34 15.97
CA ILE A 44 -5.00 15.06 16.60
C ILE A 44 -6.23 14.37 17.17
N HIS A 45 -7.08 15.11 17.88
CA HIS A 45 -8.34 14.58 18.41
C HIS A 45 -9.25 14.08 17.29
N TRP A 46 -9.42 14.86 16.22
CA TRP A 46 -10.20 14.46 15.06
C TRP A 46 -9.65 13.17 14.43
N ALA A 47 -8.33 13.08 14.19
CA ALA A 47 -7.72 11.91 13.57
C ALA A 47 -7.89 10.65 14.43
N THR A 48 -7.74 10.78 15.75
CA THR A 48 -7.95 9.69 16.71
C THR A 48 -9.40 9.20 16.67
N GLU A 49 -10.37 10.13 16.70
CA GLU A 49 -11.79 9.77 16.64
C GLU A 49 -12.19 9.19 15.28
N GLN A 50 -11.62 9.67 14.16
CA GLN A 50 -11.89 9.07 12.84
C GLN A 50 -11.49 7.60 12.81
N LEU A 51 -10.27 7.27 13.24
CA LEU A 51 -9.77 5.89 13.19
C LEU A 51 -10.42 4.96 14.21
N LYS A 52 -10.96 5.53 15.30
CA LYS A 52 -11.64 4.77 16.36
C LYS A 52 -13.11 4.52 16.06
N SER A 53 -13.82 5.52 15.53
CA SER A 53 -15.28 5.47 15.36
C SER A 53 -15.73 5.12 13.94
N ASN A 54 -14.85 5.25 12.94
CA ASN A 54 -15.20 4.97 11.56
C ASN A 54 -14.34 3.83 10.97
N PRO A 55 -14.80 2.57 11.10
CA PRO A 55 -14.07 1.41 10.58
C PRO A 55 -13.99 1.40 9.04
N GLU A 56 -14.95 2.01 8.35
CA GLU A 56 -14.94 2.09 6.87
C GLU A 56 -13.82 3.01 6.40
N THR A 57 -13.68 4.19 7.01
CA THR A 57 -12.57 5.11 6.73
C THR A 57 -11.22 4.48 7.05
N ARG A 58 -11.14 3.71 8.13
CA ARG A 58 -9.93 2.97 8.47
C ARG A 58 -9.56 1.96 7.37
N LEU A 59 -10.53 1.16 6.92
CA LEU A 59 -10.34 0.16 5.88
C LEU A 59 -9.98 0.79 4.53
N GLU A 60 -10.59 1.93 4.19
CA GLU A 60 -10.25 2.70 2.99
C GLU A 60 -8.76 3.06 2.95
N TYR A 61 -8.22 3.63 4.02
CA TYR A 61 -6.80 3.96 4.09
C TYR A 61 -5.89 2.72 4.17
N GLU A 62 -6.32 1.64 4.84
CA GLU A 62 -5.58 0.37 4.85
C GLU A 62 -5.46 -0.25 3.44
N LEU A 63 -6.44 -0.05 2.56
CA LEU A 63 -6.45 -0.59 1.19
C LEU A 63 -5.76 0.31 0.17
N LEU A 64 -5.86 1.64 0.33
CA LEU A 64 -5.37 2.60 -0.65
C LEU A 64 -3.95 3.08 -0.37
N GLU A 65 -3.50 3.04 0.87
CA GLU A 65 -2.11 3.35 1.24
C GLU A 65 -1.24 2.10 1.09
N LEU A 66 0.03 2.29 0.76
CA LEU A 66 0.98 1.18 0.70
C LEU A 66 1.14 0.56 2.11
N PRO A 67 1.15 -0.78 2.24
CA PRO A 67 1.47 -1.41 3.50
C PRO A 67 2.87 -0.98 3.96
N ASP A 68 3.04 -0.83 5.28
CA ASP A 68 4.27 -0.34 5.93
C ASP A 68 4.66 1.12 5.64
N THR A 69 3.71 1.99 5.26
CA THR A 69 3.94 3.44 5.23
C THR A 69 4.32 3.97 6.61
N ARG A 70 5.62 4.20 6.80
CA ARG A 70 6.17 4.85 7.99
C ARG A 70 6.20 6.36 7.80
N TYR A 71 5.20 7.05 8.35
CA TYR A 71 5.13 8.51 8.32
C TYR A 71 6.13 9.18 9.26
N GLU A 72 6.67 8.44 10.24
CA GLU A 72 7.91 8.77 10.94
C GLU A 72 9.03 7.83 10.47
N ASN A 73 9.97 8.38 9.73
CA ASN A 73 11.24 7.71 9.48
C ASN A 73 12.30 8.38 10.35
N GLU A 74 12.51 7.86 11.56
CA GLU A 74 13.57 8.34 12.46
C GLU A 74 14.94 8.31 11.77
N GLU A 75 15.18 7.38 10.85
CA GLU A 75 16.40 7.33 10.05
C GLU A 75 16.49 8.55 9.12
N TRP A 76 15.36 8.98 8.55
CA TRP A 76 15.29 10.20 7.74
C TRP A 76 15.48 11.45 8.59
N GLU A 77 14.86 11.55 9.77
CA GLU A 77 15.10 12.67 10.68
C GLU A 77 16.56 12.71 11.15
N ASN A 78 17.14 11.56 11.49
CA ASN A 78 18.52 11.45 11.92
C ASN A 78 19.49 11.78 10.76
N PHE A 79 19.20 11.32 9.56
CA PHE A 79 19.91 11.69 8.34
C PHE A 79 19.83 13.21 8.11
N ALA A 80 18.62 13.78 8.11
CA ALA A 80 18.41 15.21 7.91
C ALA A 80 19.12 16.07 8.97
N ARG A 81 19.09 15.66 10.24
CA ARG A 81 19.83 16.32 11.34
C ARG A 81 21.35 16.23 11.14
N LYS A 82 21.85 15.06 10.72
CA LYS A 82 23.29 14.83 10.45
C LYS A 82 23.77 15.68 9.27
N GLN A 83 22.99 15.77 8.20
CA GLN A 83 23.31 16.57 7.02
C GLN A 83 23.10 18.08 7.20
N ARG A 84 22.18 18.52 8.07
CA ARG A 84 22.10 19.93 8.49
C ARG A 84 23.36 20.40 9.22
N ARG A 85 23.98 19.52 10.02
CA ARG A 85 25.21 19.82 10.77
C ARG A 85 26.47 19.82 9.89
N LYS A 86 26.47 19.06 8.80
CA LYS A 86 27.55 19.02 7.81
C LYS A 86 26.95 18.94 6.41
N PRO A 87 26.56 20.08 5.81
CA PRO A 87 25.94 20.06 4.49
C PRO A 87 26.92 19.46 3.48
N ILE A 88 26.49 18.40 2.81
CA ILE A 88 27.28 17.79 1.75
C ILE A 88 27.43 18.82 0.64
N THR A 89 28.67 19.25 0.41
CA THR A 89 28.99 20.16 -0.69
C THR A 89 28.88 19.39 -2.01
N LEU A 90 28.41 20.01 -3.09
CA LEU A 90 28.30 19.36 -4.41
C LEU A 90 29.65 18.76 -4.89
N ALA A 91 30.77 19.35 -4.45
CA ALA A 91 32.11 18.84 -4.69
C ALA A 91 32.43 17.51 -3.95
N ALA A 92 31.81 17.25 -2.79
CA ALA A 92 31.95 15.99 -2.06
C ALA A 92 31.11 14.88 -2.71
N LEU A 93 29.91 15.20 -3.20
CA LEU A 93 29.07 14.28 -3.99
C LEU A 93 29.76 13.87 -5.29
N ALA A 94 30.38 14.81 -6.00
CA ALA A 94 31.12 14.51 -7.23
C ALA A 94 32.35 13.61 -7.00
N LYS A 95 32.87 13.58 -5.76
CA LYS A 95 34.05 12.79 -5.38
C LYS A 95 33.67 11.36 -4.94
N GLU A 96 32.48 11.20 -4.36
CA GLU A 96 31.91 9.90 -3.98
C GLU A 96 31.11 9.25 -5.13
N SER A 97 30.59 10.03 -6.09
CA SER A 97 30.01 9.54 -7.33
C SER A 97 31.10 9.17 -8.34
N GLN A 98 32.04 8.32 -7.95
CA GLN A 98 32.68 7.47 -8.94
C GLN A 98 31.55 6.61 -9.51
N PRO A 99 31.26 6.67 -10.83
CA PRO A 99 30.26 5.78 -11.39
C PRO A 99 30.73 4.36 -11.09
N THR A 100 29.99 3.64 -10.24
CA THR A 100 30.07 2.18 -10.21
C THR A 100 29.97 1.77 -11.68
N PRO A 101 30.95 1.06 -12.23
CA PRO A 101 30.86 0.63 -13.62
C PRO A 101 29.51 -0.03 -13.75
N THR A 102 28.67 0.49 -14.64
CA THR A 102 27.31 0.02 -14.87
C THR A 102 27.40 -1.48 -14.96
N GLN A 103 27.01 -2.16 -13.88
CA GLN A 103 26.97 -3.60 -13.87
C GLN A 103 25.92 -3.91 -14.92
N GLN A 104 26.39 -4.29 -16.11
CA GLN A 104 25.54 -4.45 -17.27
C GLN A 104 24.50 -5.48 -16.88
N VAL A 105 23.31 -4.97 -16.58
CA VAL A 105 22.18 -5.81 -16.24
C VAL A 105 21.90 -6.61 -17.50
N ASN A 106 22.17 -7.90 -17.43
CA ASN A 106 21.92 -8.80 -18.55
C ASN A 106 20.41 -8.97 -18.69
N MET A 107 19.79 -8.03 -19.42
CA MET A 107 18.36 -7.97 -19.66
C MET A 107 17.78 -9.29 -20.16
N PRO A 108 18.46 -10.05 -21.06
CA PRO A 108 18.04 -11.40 -21.42
C PRO A 108 17.89 -12.35 -20.21
N VAL A 109 18.85 -12.36 -19.29
CA VAL A 109 18.84 -13.25 -18.11
C VAL A 109 17.73 -12.85 -17.13
N LEU A 110 17.51 -11.55 -16.94
CA LEU A 110 16.39 -11.06 -16.13
C LEU A 110 15.04 -11.44 -16.72
N LEU A 111 14.84 -11.20 -18.02
CA LEU A 111 13.60 -11.59 -18.71
C LEU A 111 13.36 -13.10 -18.62
N GLN A 112 14.39 -13.90 -18.80
CA GLN A 112 14.28 -15.36 -18.71
C GLN A 112 13.96 -15.83 -17.29
N SER A 113 14.48 -15.15 -16.27
CA SER A 113 14.18 -15.43 -14.85
C SER A 113 12.74 -15.04 -14.50
N LEU A 114 12.26 -13.91 -15.01
CA LEU A 114 10.91 -13.41 -14.81
C LEU A 114 9.87 -14.32 -15.49
N LEU A 115 10.16 -14.80 -16.71
CA LEU A 115 9.34 -15.79 -17.40
C LEU A 115 9.29 -17.13 -16.67
N LYS A 116 10.40 -17.59 -16.09
CA LYS A 116 10.43 -18.83 -15.27
C LYS A 116 9.59 -18.70 -14.01
N LEU A 117 9.56 -17.52 -13.39
CA LEU A 117 8.71 -17.26 -12.23
C LEU A 117 7.23 -17.21 -12.63
N ALA A 118 6.90 -16.57 -13.75
CA ALA A 118 5.52 -16.53 -14.26
C ALA A 118 5.00 -17.92 -14.67
N GLN A 119 5.88 -18.83 -15.09
CA GLN A 119 5.54 -20.22 -15.41
C GLN A 119 5.36 -21.11 -14.17
N LYS A 120 5.75 -20.67 -12.97
CA LYS A 120 5.33 -21.31 -11.72
C LYS A 120 3.89 -20.92 -11.41
N VAL A 121 2.97 -21.36 -12.27
CA VAL A 121 1.58 -21.54 -11.85
C VAL A 121 1.61 -22.81 -11.00
N GLU A 122 1.54 -22.64 -9.69
CA GLU A 122 1.24 -23.74 -8.79
C GLU A 122 -0.07 -24.35 -9.28
N LYS A 123 -0.06 -25.64 -9.62
CA LYS A 123 -1.27 -26.32 -10.06
C LYS A 123 -2.24 -26.22 -8.90
N ALA A 124 -3.22 -25.32 -9.03
CA ALA A 124 -4.33 -25.27 -8.10
C ALA A 124 -4.95 -26.66 -8.05
N ASP A 125 -5.12 -27.21 -6.86
CA ASP A 125 -5.82 -28.46 -6.65
C ASP A 125 -7.32 -28.18 -6.82
N ILE A 126 -7.77 -28.18 -8.07
CA ILE A 126 -9.15 -27.85 -8.46
C ILE A 126 -10.14 -28.81 -7.78
N GLU A 127 -9.72 -30.06 -7.48
CA GLU A 127 -10.55 -31.05 -6.80
C GLU A 127 -10.89 -30.60 -5.37
N SER A 128 -9.90 -30.11 -4.63
CA SER A 128 -10.12 -29.59 -3.26
C SER A 128 -11.05 -28.37 -3.19
N VAL A 129 -11.11 -27.57 -4.26
CA VAL A 129 -11.97 -26.38 -4.36
C VAL A 129 -13.41 -26.76 -4.72
N LEU A 130 -13.61 -27.83 -5.49
CA LEU A 130 -14.94 -28.35 -5.84
C LEU A 130 -15.65 -28.95 -4.61
N ASP A 131 -14.92 -29.65 -3.74
CA ASP A 131 -15.48 -30.28 -2.53
C ASP A 131 -15.89 -29.27 -1.43
N HIS A 132 -15.45 -28.02 -1.55
CA HIS A 132 -15.73 -26.95 -0.58
C HIS A 132 -16.47 -25.74 -1.19
N ALA A 133 -16.92 -25.86 -2.44
CA ALA A 133 -17.69 -24.80 -3.09
C ALA A 133 -19.08 -24.68 -2.42
N PRO A 134 -19.47 -23.49 -1.91
CA PRO A 134 -20.76 -23.29 -1.25
C PRO A 134 -21.96 -23.45 -2.19
N CYS A 135 -21.73 -23.50 -3.51
CA CYS A 135 -22.73 -23.82 -4.53
C CYS A 135 -22.09 -24.72 -5.60
N VAL A 136 -22.81 -25.77 -6.00
CA VAL A 136 -22.51 -26.53 -7.22
C VAL A 136 -23.06 -25.70 -8.39
N PRO A 137 -22.23 -25.27 -9.36
CA PRO A 137 -22.76 -24.63 -10.56
C PRO A 137 -23.56 -25.67 -11.34
N GLU A 138 -24.87 -25.47 -11.46
CA GLU A 138 -25.68 -26.20 -12.41
C GLU A 138 -25.24 -25.79 -13.81
N CYS A 139 -24.42 -26.61 -14.46
CA CYS A 139 -24.22 -26.52 -15.90
C CYS A 139 -25.52 -26.96 -16.58
N THR A 140 -26.50 -26.04 -16.64
CA THR A 140 -27.59 -26.18 -17.59
C THR A 140 -26.98 -26.07 -18.98
N THR A 141 -26.97 -27.18 -19.72
CA THR A 141 -26.75 -27.13 -21.16
C THR A 141 -27.82 -26.20 -21.73
N PRO A 142 -27.45 -25.07 -22.36
CA PRO A 142 -28.44 -24.22 -23.02
C PRO A 142 -29.19 -25.07 -24.04
N ALA A 143 -30.49 -24.84 -24.16
CA ALA A 143 -31.31 -25.54 -25.13
C ALA A 143 -30.70 -25.38 -26.53
N MET A 144 -30.75 -26.45 -27.34
CA MET A 144 -30.07 -26.57 -28.63
C MET A 144 -30.44 -25.46 -29.65
N GLU A 145 -31.46 -24.66 -29.36
CA GLU A 145 -31.91 -23.51 -30.14
C GLU A 145 -30.97 -22.29 -30.06
N GLU A 146 -30.12 -22.19 -29.01
CA GLU A 146 -29.23 -21.02 -28.81
C GLU A 146 -27.93 -21.08 -29.63
N TRP A 147 -27.56 -22.24 -30.18
CA TRP A 147 -26.33 -22.37 -30.98
C TRP A 147 -26.41 -21.75 -32.37
N ASN A 148 -27.63 -21.53 -32.90
CA ASN A 148 -27.80 -20.97 -34.24
C ASN A 148 -27.44 -19.48 -34.31
N VAL A 149 -27.48 -18.75 -33.20
CA VAL A 149 -27.19 -17.29 -33.20
C VAL A 149 -25.69 -17.01 -33.33
N ILE A 150 -24.84 -17.92 -32.86
CA ILE A 150 -23.38 -17.71 -32.91
C ILE A 150 -22.80 -18.08 -34.28
N SER A 151 -23.38 -19.06 -34.97
CA SER A 151 -22.91 -19.46 -36.31
C SER A 151 -23.20 -18.44 -37.42
N GLU A 152 -24.23 -17.59 -37.25
CA GLU A 152 -24.56 -16.54 -38.23
C GLU A 152 -23.70 -15.28 -38.11
N LEU A 153 -22.97 -15.11 -37.01
CA LEU A 153 -22.06 -13.97 -36.81
C LEU A 153 -20.62 -14.22 -37.30
N ILE A 154 -20.33 -15.43 -37.78
CA ILE A 154 -19.00 -15.85 -38.25
C ILE A 154 -19.01 -16.29 -39.74
N SER A 155 -20.14 -16.14 -40.46
CA SER A 155 -20.18 -16.18 -41.94
C SER A 155 -20.28 -14.78 -42.53
#